data_AF-A0AB39P7K7-F1
#
_entry.id   AF-A0AB39P7K7-F1
#
_cell.length_a   1.000
_cell.length_b   1.000
_cell.length_c   1.000
_cell.angle_alpha   90.00
_cell.angle_beta   90.00
_cell.angle_gamma   90.00
#
_symmetry.space_group_name_H-M   'P 1'
#
loop_
_entity.id
_entity.type
_entity.pdbx_description
1 polymer ?
#
loop_
_entity_poly.entity_id
_entity_poly.type
_entity_poly.pdbx_seq_one_letter_code
_entity_poly.pdbx_strand_id
1 'polypeptide(L)'
;MTQSIPVELAGFTTLFQDLEEYVVSLDRVLSRIGAGEDPRILLEYVVEYGLPARLARARGFVGDSLEEIIGAAALEEIAEQVEGYRDQK
;
A
#
# COMPACT_ATOMS: atom_id res chain seq x y z
N MET A 1 -25.57 -7.80 7.01
CA MET A 1 -24.93 -8.06 8.32
C MET A 1 -23.62 -7.31 8.32
N THR A 2 -23.31 -6.57 9.39
CA THR A 2 -22.01 -5.89 9.53
C THR A 2 -21.02 -6.87 10.14
N GLN A 3 -19.87 -7.08 9.51
CA GLN A 3 -18.74 -7.84 10.07
C GLN A 3 -17.69 -6.86 10.59
N SER A 4 -16.99 -7.24 11.66
CA SER A 4 -15.94 -6.43 12.28
C SER A 4 -14.70 -7.27 12.51
N ILE A 5 -13.53 -6.68 12.31
CA ILE A 5 -12.23 -7.34 12.49
C ILE A 5 -11.58 -6.79 13.76
N PRO A 6 -11.28 -7.63 14.76
CA PRO A 6 -10.47 -7.20 15.88
C PRO A 6 -9.03 -7.02 15.40
N VAL A 7 -8.51 -5.80 15.47
CA VAL A 7 -7.13 -5.48 15.08
C VAL A 7 -6.39 -4.80 16.22
N GLU A 8 -5.09 -5.02 16.33
CA GLU A 8 -4.27 -4.28 17.27
C GLU A 8 -4.23 -2.80 16.88
N LEU A 9 -4.61 -1.92 17.81
CA LEU A 9 -4.65 -0.48 17.57
C LEU A 9 -3.29 0.08 17.12
N ALA A 10 -2.19 -0.47 17.65
CA ALA A 10 -0.84 -0.08 17.27
C ALA A 10 -0.52 -0.43 15.81
N GLY A 11 -0.92 -1.63 15.37
CA GLY A 11 -0.79 -2.05 13.97
C GLY A 11 -1.63 -1.18 13.04
N PHE A 12 -2.88 -0.90 13.41
CA PHE A 12 -3.77 -0.05 12.62
C PHE A 12 -3.29 1.41 12.55
N THR A 13 -2.72 1.93 13.63
CA THR A 13 -2.13 3.27 13.67
C THR A 13 -0.89 3.35 12.77
N THR A 14 -0.03 2.33 12.81
CA THR A 14 1.16 2.25 11.95
C THR A 14 0.76 2.17 10.48
N LEU A 15 -0.23 1.34 10.15
CA LEU A 15 -0.82 1.26 8.81
C LEU A 15 -1.32 2.63 8.34
N PHE A 16 -2.07 3.34 9.19
CA PHE A 16 -2.59 4.66 8.84
C PHE A 16 -1.47 5.67 8.60
N GLN A 17 -0.42 5.69 9.42
CA GLN A 17 0.74 6.55 9.23
C GLN A 17 1.47 6.25 7.92
N ASP A 18 1.69 4.97 7.61
CA ASP A 18 2.33 4.55 6.36
C ASP A 18 1.51 4.98 5.13
N LEU A 19 0.19 4.85 5.20
CA LEU A 19 -0.73 5.26 4.13
C LEU A 19 -0.81 6.79 3.97
N GLU A 20 -0.88 7.53 5.08
CA GLU A 20 -0.94 8.99 5.07
C GLU A 20 0.34 9.58 4.47
N GLU A 21 1.50 9.10 4.92
CA GLU A 21 2.79 9.52 4.37
C GLU A 21 2.86 9.19 2.87
N TYR A 22 2.37 8.02 2.47
CA TYR A 22 2.34 7.63 1.07
C TYR A 22 1.49 8.57 0.22
N VAL A 23 0.24 8.81 0.60
CA VAL A 23 -0.71 9.63 -0.16
C VAL A 23 -0.20 11.07 -0.27
N VAL A 24 0.21 11.68 0.85
CA VAL A 24 0.67 13.07 0.88
C VAL A 24 1.98 13.24 0.11
N SER A 25 2.94 12.33 0.29
CA SER A 25 4.25 12.44 -0.37
C SER A 25 4.13 12.16 -1.87
N LEU A 26 3.32 11.17 -2.27
CA LEU A 26 3.11 10.88 -3.69
C LEU A 26 2.42 12.04 -4.39
N ASP A 27 1.36 12.63 -3.80
CA ASP A 27 0.68 13.80 -4.36
C ASP A 27 1.66 14.96 -4.58
N ARG A 28 2.50 15.24 -3.57
CA ARG A 28 3.51 16.30 -3.65
C ARG A 28 4.58 16.00 -4.71
N VAL A 29 5.08 14.77 -4.78
CA VAL A 29 6.08 14.34 -5.77
C VAL A 29 5.52 14.44 -7.18
N LEU A 30 4.32 13.90 -7.42
CA LEU A 30 3.69 13.94 -8.74
C LEU A 30 3.31 15.37 -9.16
N SER A 31 2.88 16.21 -8.22
CA SER A 31 2.62 17.63 -8.46
C SER A 31 3.89 18.38 -8.91
N ARG A 32 5.03 18.09 -8.28
CA ARG A 32 6.34 18.66 -8.67
C ARG A 32 6.79 18.19 -10.06
N ILE A 33 6.61 16.90 -10.36
CA ILE A 33 6.87 16.37 -11.71
C ILE A 33 5.97 17.06 -12.74
N GLY A 34 4.68 17.22 -12.44
CA GLY A 34 3.73 17.94 -13.29
C GLY A 34 4.11 19.42 -13.50
N ALA A 35 4.82 20.03 -12.55
CA ALA A 35 5.36 21.38 -12.65
C ALA A 35 6.72 21.47 -13.39
N GLY A 36 7.26 20.35 -13.87
CA GLY A 36 8.47 20.29 -14.70
C GLY A 36 9.74 19.85 -13.96
N GLU A 37 9.63 19.31 -12.75
CA GLU A 37 10.77 18.75 -12.03
C GLU A 37 11.20 17.38 -12.59
N ASP A 38 12.48 17.01 -12.40
CA ASP A 38 13.04 15.75 -12.90
C ASP A 38 12.27 14.54 -12.30
N PRO A 39 11.66 13.65 -13.12
CA PRO A 39 10.94 12.47 -12.63
C PRO A 39 11.75 11.53 -11.73
N ARG A 40 13.09 11.63 -11.70
CA ARG A 40 13.94 10.89 -10.77
C ARG A 40 13.60 11.11 -9.31
N ILE A 41 12.98 12.23 -8.94
CA ILE A 41 12.52 12.48 -7.57
C ILE A 41 11.49 11.43 -7.09
N LEU A 42 10.78 10.78 -8.02
CA LEU A 42 9.89 9.65 -7.68
C LEU A 42 10.68 8.40 -7.33
N LEU A 43 11.76 8.11 -8.06
CA LEU A 43 12.65 7.00 -7.76
C LEU A 43 13.36 7.20 -6.43
N GLU A 44 13.86 8.41 -6.16
CA GLU A 44 14.44 8.78 -4.86
C GLU A 44 13.41 8.56 -3.75
N TYR A 45 12.18 9.06 -3.92
CA TYR A 45 11.11 8.85 -2.95
C TYR A 45 10.82 7.36 -2.72
N VAL A 46 10.63 6.58 -3.79
CA VAL A 46 10.28 5.15 -3.68
C VAL A 46 11.40 4.34 -3.02
N VAL A 47 12.64 4.56 -3.44
CA VAL A 47 13.79 3.74 -3.03
C VAL A 47 14.38 4.20 -1.70
N GLU A 48 14.70 5.49 -1.57
CA GLU A 48 15.42 6.00 -0.39
C GLU A 48 14.54 6.01 0.86
N TYR A 49 13.24 6.26 0.70
CA TYR A 49 12.29 6.22 1.82
C TYR A 49 11.75 4.80 2.08
N GLY A 50 12.25 3.80 1.35
CA GLY A 50 11.93 2.39 1.56
C GLY A 50 10.45 2.06 1.37
N LEU A 51 9.75 2.79 0.51
CA LEU A 51 8.30 2.71 0.34
C LEU A 51 7.81 1.27 0.06
N PRO A 52 8.44 0.46 -0.83
CA PRO A 52 8.01 -0.91 -1.08
C PRO A 52 7.98 -1.78 0.17
N ALA A 53 8.98 -1.64 1.06
CA ALA A 53 9.04 -2.43 2.29
C ALA A 53 7.93 -2.06 3.26
N ARG A 54 7.54 -0.78 3.33
CA ARG A 54 6.44 -0.34 4.20
C ARG A 54 5.09 -0.77 3.66
N LEU A 55 4.87 -0.63 2.35
CA LEU A 55 3.66 -1.12 1.69
C LEU A 55 3.52 -2.64 1.81
N ALA A 56 4.63 -3.39 1.73
CA ALA A 56 4.61 -4.84 1.95
C ALA A 56 4.18 -5.20 3.39
N ARG A 57 4.67 -4.45 4.40
CA ARG A 57 4.23 -4.64 5.80
C ARG A 57 2.76 -4.30 6.00
N ALA A 58 2.32 -3.16 5.46
CA ALA A 58 0.92 -2.74 5.47
C ALA A 58 0.00 -3.80 4.82
N ARG A 59 0.41 -4.32 3.65
CA ARG A 59 -0.30 -5.38 2.93
C ARG A 59 -0.34 -6.69 3.72
N GLY A 60 0.76 -7.04 4.39
CA GLY A 60 0.80 -8.21 5.29
C GLY A 60 -0.21 -8.06 6.43
N PHE A 61 -0.14 -6.96 7.18
CA PHE A 61 -1.05 -6.71 8.30
C PHE A 61 -2.53 -6.74 7.90
N VAL A 62 -2.90 -6.09 6.79
CA VAL A 62 -4.28 -6.12 6.28
C VAL A 62 -4.66 -7.50 5.76
N GLY A 63 -3.76 -8.17 5.02
CA GLY A 63 -3.99 -9.50 4.48
C GLY A 63 -4.24 -10.53 5.58
N ASP A 64 -3.36 -10.60 6.56
CA ASP A 64 -3.48 -11.50 7.71
C ASP A 64 -4.81 -11.27 8.45
N SER A 65 -5.15 -9.99 8.69
CA SER A 65 -6.41 -9.61 9.35
C SER A 65 -7.66 -9.99 8.55
N LEU A 66 -7.60 -9.92 7.21
CA LEU A 66 -8.70 -10.33 6.34
C LEU A 66 -8.81 -11.85 6.26
N GLU A 67 -7.69 -12.56 6.15
CA GLU A 67 -7.62 -14.01 6.05
C GLU A 67 -8.35 -14.70 7.21
N GLU A 68 -8.21 -14.16 8.43
CA GLU A 68 -8.90 -14.68 9.62
C GLU A 68 -10.43 -14.71 9.49
N ILE A 69 -11.01 -13.89 8.61
CA ILE A 69 -12.47 -13.77 8.44
C ILE A 69 -12.95 -14.47 7.18
N ILE A 70 -12.29 -14.22 6.05
CA ILE A 70 -12.77 -14.69 4.74
C ILE A 70 -12.07 -15.99 4.31
N GLY A 71 -11.00 -16.38 5.00
CA GLY A 71 -10.16 -17.52 4.66
C GLY A 71 -9.17 -17.23 3.52
N ALA A 72 -8.10 -18.04 3.47
CA ALA A 72 -7.01 -17.89 2.51
C ALA A 72 -7.48 -17.92 1.04
N ALA A 73 -8.41 -18.81 0.71
CA ALA A 73 -8.90 -18.96 -0.66
C ALA A 73 -9.61 -17.69 -1.17
N ALA A 74 -10.46 -17.08 -0.34
CA ALA A 74 -11.13 -15.83 -0.72
C ALA A 74 -10.16 -14.65 -0.79
N LEU A 75 -9.13 -14.63 0.08
CA LEU A 75 -8.08 -13.62 0.02
C LEU A 75 -7.22 -13.76 -1.26
N GLU A 76 -6.93 -14.99 -1.68
CA GLU A 76 -6.23 -15.28 -2.94
C GLU A 76 -7.05 -14.82 -4.15
N GLU A 77 -8.35 -15.11 -4.18
CA GLU A 77 -9.25 -14.62 -5.25
C GLU A 77 -9.25 -13.08 -5.35
N ILE A 78 -9.19 -12.36 -4.22
CA ILE A 78 -9.06 -10.89 -4.23
C ILE A 78 -7.73 -10.49 -4.85
N ALA A 79 -6.63 -11.15 -4.50
CA ALA A 79 -5.30 -10.84 -5.01
C ALA A 79 -5.17 -11.10 -6.53
N GLU A 80 -5.80 -12.16 -7.04
CA GLU A 80 -5.83 -12.48 -8.47
C GLU A 80 -6.59 -11.46 -9.33
N GLN A 81 -7.54 -10.74 -8.73
CA GLN A 81 -8.32 -9.70 -9.40
C GLN A 81 -7.60 -8.36 -9.52
N VAL A 82 -6.47 -8.17 -8.84
CA VAL A 82 -5.73 -6.91 -8.88
C VAL A 82 -4.96 -6.78 -10.19
N GLU A 83 -5.15 -5.65 -10.88
CA GLU A 83 -4.32 -5.29 -12.03
C GLU A 83 -2.88 -4.98 -11.57
N GLY A 84 -1.95 -5.88 -11.89
CA GLY A 84 -0.53 -5.66 -11.70
C GLY A 84 0.11 -4.95 -12.90
N TYR A 85 1.19 -4.22 -12.67
CA TYR A 85 2.06 -3.77 -13.76
C TYR A 85 2.60 -5.01 -14.48
N ARG A 86 2.15 -5.23 -15.71
CA ARG A 86 2.63 -6.30 -16.57
C ARG A 86 3.63 -5.69 -17.54
N ASP A 87 4.79 -6.33 -17.67
CA ASP A 87 5.69 -6.03 -18.78
C ASP A 87 4.88 -6.13 -20.08
N GLN A 88 4.79 -5.04 -20.83
CA GLN A 88 4.21 -5.09 -22.17
C GLN A 88 5.08 -6.06 -22.98
N LYS A 89 4.49 -7.17 -23.43
CA LYS A 89 5.09 -8.04 -24.45
C LYS A 89 5.10 -7.33 -25.80
#